data_AF-A0A7Y7P679-F1
#
_entry.id   AF-A0A7Y7P679-F1
#
_cell.length_a   1.000
_cell.length_b   1.000
_cell.length_c   1.000
_cell.angle_alpha   90.00
_cell.angle_beta   90.00
_cell.angle_gamma   90.00
#
_symmetry.space_group_name_H-M   'P 1'
#
loop_
_entity.id
_entity.type
_entity.pdbx_description
1 polymer ?
#
loop_
_entity_poly.entity_id
_entity_poly.type
_entity_poly.pdbx_seq_one_letter_code
_entity_poly.pdbx_strand_id
1 'polypeptide(L)'
;MRNFLIVLFSVALIVPNSLFSQTKKDTLPAFLGVSYIPALNWKVFSLNNDDGKYLKYKFDINSQSSFEGNFALRRIGLRFGLSANVENNFIGKAYKYGGYINLKNYWLKIQSSEVSGVFTWTGQLPATGGFFTTRNFSNKYFTVELIKTSNMYKHMAGGAVVNRILGTYWGVGYTSMGFPMKFSTLVTPGGREHQKFGIPAYDTLYTAKFYSACFGFDILRQLCLTGGRIGSIPGKPAMPFGMYASTQDKIGFGMGKISNYGVDMAEALNPGKTFVKSNSFTTLVHYSLSVGFRYYKNAGPVFLLFAAGYDLEGAAIMGFGGAADNNKDLGYDSSFFFINHGVSFKLYISWMGKKK
;
A
#
# COMPACT_ATOMS: atom_id res chain seq x y z
N MET A 1 -7.57 20.18 -17.21
CA MET A 1 -6.22 20.21 -17.82
C MET A 1 -5.50 21.56 -17.64
N ARG A 2 -6.10 22.71 -18.03
CA ARG A 2 -5.45 24.05 -17.92
C ARG A 2 -5.11 24.49 -16.49
N ASN A 3 -6.01 24.28 -15.53
CA ASN A 3 -5.81 24.68 -14.14
C ASN A 3 -4.84 23.76 -13.37
N PHE A 4 -4.59 22.55 -13.89
CA PHE A 4 -3.71 21.54 -13.29
C PHE A 4 -2.22 21.81 -13.61
N LEU A 5 -1.95 22.27 -14.84
CA LEU A 5 -0.65 22.79 -15.25
C LEU A 5 -0.27 24.05 -14.45
N ILE A 6 -1.23 24.90 -14.12
CA ILE A 6 -1.01 26.12 -13.35
C ILE A 6 -0.55 25.79 -11.92
N VAL A 7 -1.14 24.80 -11.23
CA VAL A 7 -0.69 24.40 -9.88
C VAL A 7 0.72 23.80 -9.91
N LEU A 8 1.02 22.96 -10.91
CA LEU A 8 2.36 22.39 -11.13
C LEU A 8 3.41 23.49 -11.41
N PHE A 9 3.04 24.51 -12.20
CA PHE A 9 3.91 25.65 -12.50
C PHE A 9 4.09 26.57 -11.28
N SER A 10 3.05 26.80 -10.49
CA SER A 10 3.10 27.64 -9.29
C SER A 10 3.97 27.03 -8.20
N VAL A 11 3.90 25.71 -7.97
CA VAL A 11 4.79 25.03 -7.00
C VAL A 11 6.25 25.02 -7.48
N ALA A 12 6.47 24.95 -8.80
CA ALA A 12 7.80 25.07 -9.38
C ALA A 12 8.37 26.51 -9.34
N LEU A 13 7.51 27.54 -9.38
CA LEU A 13 7.89 28.95 -9.38
C LEU A 13 8.06 29.57 -7.98
N ILE A 14 7.45 28.99 -6.94
CA ILE A 14 7.50 29.54 -5.56
C ILE A 14 8.77 29.10 -4.80
N VAL A 15 9.62 28.24 -5.36
CA VAL A 15 10.92 27.94 -4.74
C VAL A 15 11.91 29.06 -5.10
N PRO A 16 12.36 29.90 -4.15
CA PRO A 16 13.22 31.03 -4.47
C PRO A 16 14.54 30.55 -5.09
N ASN A 17 14.93 31.20 -6.20
CA ASN A 17 16.20 30.99 -6.91
C ASN A 17 17.48 31.18 -6.05
N SER A 18 17.35 31.60 -4.78
CA SER A 18 18.46 31.90 -3.86
C SER A 18 18.90 30.75 -2.95
N LEU A 19 18.25 29.57 -2.98
CA LEU A 19 18.61 28.41 -2.13
C LEU A 19 19.65 27.44 -2.75
N PHE A 20 20.20 27.75 -3.92
CA PHE A 20 21.00 26.82 -4.74
C PHE A 20 22.52 26.90 -4.54
N SER A 21 23.01 27.04 -3.30
CA SER A 21 24.40 26.67 -3.00
C SER A 21 24.48 25.18 -2.68
N GLN A 22 25.31 24.45 -3.43
CA GLN A 22 25.67 23.05 -3.14
C GLN A 22 26.58 23.02 -1.91
N THR A 23 26.01 23.00 -0.70
CA THR A 23 26.79 22.65 0.49
C THR A 23 27.02 21.13 0.51
N LYS A 24 28.28 20.72 0.78
CA LYS A 24 28.78 19.32 0.82
C LYS A 24 27.99 18.31 1.68
N LYS A 25 26.95 18.72 2.40
CA LYS A 25 26.23 17.91 3.40
C LYS A 25 24.94 17.24 2.91
N ASP A 26 24.35 17.65 1.78
CA ASP A 26 23.22 16.94 1.17
C ASP A 26 23.13 17.22 -0.35
N THR A 27 23.23 16.17 -1.17
CA THR A 27 23.45 16.24 -2.62
C THR A 27 22.34 15.61 -3.46
N LEU A 28 21.26 15.09 -2.87
CA LEU A 28 20.18 14.48 -3.66
C LEU A 28 19.30 15.56 -4.32
N PRO A 29 18.82 15.37 -5.55
CA PRO A 29 17.97 16.33 -6.23
C PRO A 29 16.58 16.41 -5.56
N ALA A 30 15.89 17.54 -5.77
CA ALA A 30 14.45 17.63 -5.54
C ALA A 30 13.74 17.01 -6.75
N PHE A 31 12.68 16.25 -6.53
CA PHE A 31 11.91 15.64 -7.61
C PHE A 31 10.40 15.71 -7.38
N LEU A 32 9.67 15.58 -8.48
CA LEU A 32 8.23 15.41 -8.56
C LEU A 32 7.95 14.18 -9.43
N GLY A 33 7.03 13.33 -9.00
CA GLY A 33 6.58 12.11 -9.65
C GLY A 33 5.07 12.09 -9.73
N VAL A 34 4.54 11.61 -10.85
CA VAL A 34 3.12 11.36 -11.09
C VAL A 34 2.99 9.94 -11.62
N SER A 35 2.05 9.17 -11.09
CA SER A 35 1.66 7.85 -11.57
C SER A 35 0.16 7.83 -11.84
N TYR A 36 -0.28 7.15 -12.90
CA TYR A 36 -1.68 7.02 -13.27
C TYR A 36 -2.00 5.59 -13.73
N ILE A 37 -3.04 5.00 -13.14
CA ILE A 37 -3.61 3.70 -13.50
C ILE A 37 -5.04 3.97 -13.98
N PRO A 38 -5.33 3.90 -15.30
CA PRO A 38 -6.63 4.25 -15.85
C PRO A 38 -7.73 3.22 -15.55
N ALA A 39 -7.36 1.95 -15.37
CA ALA A 39 -8.28 0.86 -15.09
C ALA A 39 -7.66 -0.04 -14.01
N LEU A 40 -8.14 0.12 -12.78
CA LEU A 40 -7.72 -0.65 -11.62
C LEU A 40 -8.73 -1.78 -11.38
N ASN A 41 -8.25 -3.02 -11.46
CA ASN A 41 -9.07 -4.21 -11.27
C ASN A 41 -8.87 -4.73 -9.86
N TRP A 42 -9.95 -4.81 -9.07
CA TRP A 42 -9.94 -5.37 -7.72
C TRP A 42 -10.57 -6.74 -7.68
N LYS A 43 -9.96 -7.66 -6.93
CA LYS A 43 -10.57 -8.92 -6.53
C LYS A 43 -10.27 -9.21 -5.06
N VAL A 44 -11.26 -9.71 -4.35
CA VAL A 44 -11.15 -10.18 -2.97
C VAL A 44 -11.65 -11.62 -2.94
N PHE A 45 -10.88 -12.47 -2.28
CA PHE A 45 -11.12 -13.90 -2.16
C PHE A 45 -11.10 -14.26 -0.68
N SER A 46 -12.08 -15.04 -0.23
CA SER A 46 -11.94 -15.79 1.01
C SER A 46 -10.92 -16.90 0.76
N LEU A 47 -9.98 -17.12 1.69
CA LEU A 47 -9.02 -18.22 1.55
C LEU A 47 -9.73 -19.57 1.77
N ASN A 48 -10.77 -19.58 2.61
CA ASN A 48 -11.68 -20.72 2.76
C ASN A 48 -12.92 -20.50 1.88
N ASN A 49 -13.10 -21.36 0.88
CA ASN A 49 -14.24 -21.31 -0.06
C ASN A 49 -15.13 -22.55 0.01
N ASP A 50 -14.81 -23.54 0.84
CA ASP A 50 -15.57 -24.79 0.96
C ASP A 50 -16.98 -24.55 1.53
N ASP A 51 -17.13 -23.47 2.28
CA ASP A 51 -18.38 -22.93 2.81
C ASP A 51 -18.94 -21.78 1.93
N GLY A 52 -18.64 -21.77 0.63
CA GLY A 52 -19.28 -20.91 -0.37
C GLY A 52 -18.73 -19.49 -0.53
N LYS A 53 -19.02 -18.87 -1.68
CA LYS A 53 -18.60 -17.50 -2.04
C LYS A 53 -19.76 -16.52 -1.92
N TYR A 54 -20.06 -16.13 -0.68
CA TYR A 54 -21.27 -15.35 -0.38
C TYR A 54 -21.05 -13.83 -0.32
N LEU A 55 -19.83 -13.35 -0.13
CA LEU A 55 -19.57 -11.91 -0.05
C LEU A 55 -18.90 -11.40 -1.33
N LYS A 56 -19.54 -10.43 -1.97
CA LYS A 56 -19.06 -9.74 -3.16
C LYS A 56 -18.78 -8.27 -2.84
N TYR A 57 -17.79 -7.71 -3.51
CA TYR A 57 -17.41 -6.30 -3.35
C TYR A 57 -17.50 -5.59 -4.69
N LYS A 58 -17.99 -4.35 -4.64
CA LYS A 58 -17.90 -3.37 -5.71
C LYS A 58 -17.22 -2.13 -5.13
N PHE A 59 -15.94 -1.98 -5.38
CA PHE A 59 -15.16 -0.82 -4.94
C PHE A 59 -15.52 0.42 -5.77
N ASP A 60 -15.47 1.60 -5.16
CA ASP A 60 -15.76 2.86 -5.85
C ASP A 60 -14.62 3.30 -6.80
N ILE A 61 -13.47 2.63 -6.70
CA ILE A 61 -12.21 3.02 -7.35
C ILE A 61 -11.97 2.19 -8.61
N ASN A 62 -12.16 2.82 -9.77
CA ASN A 62 -11.84 2.21 -11.08
C ASN A 62 -10.54 2.77 -11.69
N SER A 63 -9.94 3.81 -11.11
CA SER A 63 -8.67 4.41 -11.56
C SER A 63 -7.94 5.08 -10.40
N GLN A 64 -6.61 5.19 -10.48
CA GLN A 64 -5.77 5.75 -9.41
C GLN A 64 -4.73 6.71 -9.99
N SER A 65 -4.66 7.93 -9.43
CA SER A 65 -3.53 8.84 -9.64
C SER A 65 -2.70 8.93 -8.36
N SER A 66 -1.37 9.01 -8.47
CA SER A 66 -0.46 9.16 -7.34
C SER A 66 0.56 10.25 -7.64
N PHE A 67 0.76 11.16 -6.70
CA PHE A 67 1.71 12.25 -6.77
C PHE A 67 2.74 12.05 -5.67
N GLU A 68 4.02 12.18 -5.98
CA GLU A 68 5.11 12.17 -5.00
C GLU A 68 6.00 13.37 -5.28
N GLY A 69 6.33 14.17 -4.28
CA GLY A 69 7.30 15.24 -4.42
C GLY A 69 8.21 15.29 -3.21
N ASN A 70 9.43 15.79 -3.37
CA ASN A 70 10.29 16.07 -2.24
C ASN A 70 11.00 17.42 -2.33
N PHE A 71 11.22 18.02 -1.16
CA PHE A 71 12.01 19.23 -0.99
C PHE A 71 12.94 19.09 0.21
N ALA A 72 14.06 19.80 0.19
CA ALA A 72 15.16 19.64 1.14
C ALA A 72 15.51 20.96 1.83
N LEU A 73 15.59 20.94 3.16
CA LEU A 73 16.26 21.97 3.96
C LEU A 73 17.74 21.61 4.06
N ARG A 74 18.51 22.03 3.06
CA ARG A 74 19.92 21.64 2.84
C ARG A 74 20.86 21.90 4.02
N ARG A 75 20.59 22.94 4.84
CA ARG A 75 21.44 23.34 5.97
C ARG A 75 21.52 22.28 7.07
N ILE A 76 20.46 21.51 7.26
CA ILE A 76 20.34 20.50 8.32
C ILE A 76 20.23 19.07 7.78
N GLY A 77 20.30 18.87 6.47
CA GLY A 77 20.17 17.56 5.82
C GLY A 77 18.79 16.92 6.01
N LEU A 78 17.78 17.73 6.29
CA LEU A 78 16.40 17.32 6.49
C LEU A 78 15.64 17.44 5.17
N ARG A 79 14.85 16.42 4.83
CA ARG A 79 13.98 16.43 3.65
C ARG A 79 12.55 16.12 4.03
N PHE A 80 11.65 16.75 3.31
CA PHE A 80 10.22 16.50 3.41
C PHE A 80 9.75 16.02 2.04
N GLY A 81 9.21 14.81 2.02
CA GLY A 81 8.45 14.30 0.90
C GLY A 81 6.97 14.35 1.19
N LEU A 82 6.17 14.66 0.19
CA LEU A 82 4.72 14.57 0.24
C LEU A 82 4.29 13.60 -0.87
N SER A 83 3.47 12.62 -0.51
CA SER A 83 2.83 11.71 -1.45
C SER A 83 1.32 11.77 -1.29
N ALA A 84 0.59 12.03 -2.36
CA ALA A 84 -0.87 12.05 -2.35
C ALA A 84 -1.39 11.10 -3.44
N ASN A 85 -2.26 10.14 -3.08
CA ASN A 85 -3.03 9.43 -4.10
C ASN A 85 -4.41 10.07 -4.22
N VAL A 86 -4.78 10.38 -5.46
CA VAL A 86 -6.05 10.99 -5.82
C VAL A 86 -6.83 9.99 -6.67
N GLU A 87 -8.02 9.66 -6.22
CA GLU A 87 -8.96 8.79 -6.93
C GLU A 87 -9.87 9.65 -7.80
N ASN A 88 -10.17 9.15 -9.01
CA ASN A 88 -10.94 9.91 -9.98
C ASN A 88 -12.43 9.70 -9.75
N ASN A 89 -13.05 10.65 -9.05
CA ASN A 89 -14.15 11.37 -9.66
C ASN A 89 -13.67 12.79 -9.95
N PHE A 90 -14.01 13.34 -11.11
CA PHE A 90 -13.38 14.47 -11.82
C PHE A 90 -13.41 15.84 -11.07
N ILE A 91 -13.86 15.85 -9.81
CA ILE A 91 -13.90 16.98 -8.89
C ILE A 91 -13.46 16.41 -7.53
N GLY A 92 -12.25 16.77 -7.12
CA GLY A 92 -11.44 16.03 -6.16
C GLY A 92 -12.13 15.56 -4.89
N LYS A 93 -11.79 14.35 -4.46
CA LYS A 93 -11.82 13.90 -3.06
C LYS A 93 -10.61 13.00 -2.83
N ALA A 94 -9.86 13.30 -1.78
CA ALA A 94 -8.55 12.72 -1.49
C ALA A 94 -8.68 11.64 -0.42
N TYR A 95 -8.10 10.46 -0.66
CA TYR A 95 -8.12 9.38 0.34
C TYR A 95 -6.80 8.61 0.38
N LYS A 96 -5.66 9.26 0.14
CA LYS A 96 -4.36 8.79 0.66
C LYS A 96 -3.39 9.96 0.81
N TYR A 97 -3.26 10.49 2.02
CA TYR A 97 -2.21 11.46 2.34
C TYR A 97 -1.08 10.74 3.02
N GLY A 98 0.11 10.88 2.45
CA GLY A 98 1.32 10.45 3.10
C GLY A 98 2.44 11.46 2.95
N GLY A 99 3.38 11.39 3.86
CA GLY A 99 4.57 12.22 3.82
C GLY A 99 5.73 11.43 4.38
N TYR A 100 6.94 11.81 3.97
CA TYR A 100 8.14 11.34 4.62
C TYR A 100 9.01 12.46 5.15
N ILE A 101 9.46 12.31 6.39
CA ILE A 101 10.58 13.07 6.91
C ILE A 101 11.81 12.21 6.71
N ASN A 102 12.80 12.74 5.99
CA ASN A 102 14.06 12.06 5.78
C ASN A 102 15.21 12.79 6.50
N LEU A 103 15.91 12.02 7.34
CA LEU A 103 17.20 12.36 7.90
C LEU A 103 18.21 11.30 7.43
N LYS A 104 19.10 11.67 6.50
CA LYS A 104 20.07 10.76 5.85
C LYS A 104 19.40 9.64 5.01
N ASN A 105 19.37 8.39 5.50
CA ASN A 105 18.67 7.25 4.86
C ASN A 105 17.39 6.84 5.57
N TYR A 106 17.03 7.48 6.67
CA TYR A 106 15.83 7.09 7.40
C TYR A 106 14.66 7.92 6.92
N TRP A 107 13.62 7.27 6.42
CA TRP A 107 12.39 7.87 5.93
C TRP A 107 11.25 7.45 6.86
N LEU A 108 10.61 8.42 7.50
CA LEU A 108 9.37 8.15 8.23
C LEU A 108 8.18 8.35 7.30
N LYS A 109 7.66 7.30 6.70
CA LYS A 109 6.49 7.34 5.82
C LYS A 109 5.22 7.17 6.63
N ILE A 110 4.37 8.19 6.66
CA ILE A 110 3.02 8.10 7.23
C ILE A 110 2.05 8.05 6.06
N GLN A 111 0.96 7.29 6.14
CA GLN A 111 -0.08 7.22 5.13
C GLN A 111 -1.44 6.95 5.79
N SER A 112 -2.45 7.76 5.46
CA SER A 112 -3.83 7.58 5.89
C SER A 112 -4.75 7.56 4.67
N SER A 113 -5.63 6.56 4.56
CA SER A 113 -6.56 6.35 3.47
C SER A 113 -7.91 5.80 3.94
N GLU A 114 -8.90 5.72 3.04
CA GLU A 114 -10.18 5.06 3.28
C GLU A 114 -10.43 4.04 2.16
N VAL A 115 -10.93 2.86 2.51
CA VAL A 115 -11.37 1.84 1.56
C VAL A 115 -12.90 1.90 1.53
N SER A 116 -13.44 2.29 0.38
CA SER A 116 -14.88 2.52 0.22
C SER A 116 -15.47 1.72 -0.94
N GLY A 117 -16.75 1.40 -0.81
CA GLY A 117 -17.49 0.70 -1.84
C GLY A 117 -18.81 0.16 -1.31
N VAL A 118 -19.33 -0.84 -2.02
CA VAL A 118 -20.55 -1.57 -1.68
C VAL A 118 -20.19 -3.04 -1.52
N PHE A 119 -20.64 -3.66 -0.43
CA PHE A 119 -20.61 -5.11 -0.31
C PHE A 119 -22.01 -5.68 -0.51
N THR A 120 -22.08 -6.90 -1.06
CA THR A 120 -23.31 -7.67 -1.23
C THR A 120 -23.10 -9.07 -0.66
N TRP A 121 -23.93 -9.44 0.31
CA TRP A 121 -24.04 -10.77 0.88
C TRP A 121 -25.12 -11.58 0.15
N THR A 122 -24.79 -12.78 -0.31
CA THR A 122 -25.71 -13.70 -0.99
C THR A 122 -25.94 -15.00 -0.22
N GLY A 123 -25.46 -15.08 1.03
CA GLY A 123 -25.70 -16.22 1.90
C GLY A 123 -27.00 -16.07 2.71
N GLN A 124 -27.23 -17.00 3.63
CA GLN A 124 -28.37 -16.93 4.54
C GLN A 124 -28.27 -15.71 5.45
N LEU A 125 -29.41 -15.08 5.75
CA LEU A 125 -29.54 -14.07 6.79
C LEU A 125 -30.30 -14.66 7.99
N PRO A 126 -29.97 -14.24 9.23
CA PRO A 126 -30.79 -14.58 10.39
C PRO A 126 -32.25 -14.15 10.21
N ALA A 127 -33.17 -14.91 10.80
CA ALA A 127 -34.57 -14.51 10.89
C ALA A 127 -34.77 -13.32 11.84
N THR A 128 -33.84 -13.13 12.79
CA THR A 128 -33.77 -11.94 13.63
C THR A 128 -33.37 -10.75 12.76
N GLY A 129 -34.18 -9.69 12.76
CA GLY A 129 -33.93 -8.50 11.93
C GLY A 129 -32.62 -7.78 12.27
N GLY A 130 -32.18 -6.88 11.40
CA GLY A 130 -30.98 -6.04 11.62
C GLY A 130 -29.76 -6.39 10.76
N PHE A 131 -29.87 -7.43 9.93
CA PHE A 131 -28.82 -7.82 8.99
C PHE A 131 -29.17 -7.43 7.54
N PHE A 132 -28.17 -7.00 6.77
CA PHE A 132 -28.37 -6.44 5.43
C PHE A 132 -27.82 -7.36 4.33
N THR A 133 -28.51 -7.43 3.19
CA THR A 133 -27.98 -8.10 1.99
C THR A 133 -26.95 -7.21 1.28
N THR A 134 -27.09 -5.89 1.37
CA THR A 134 -26.21 -4.94 0.67
C THR A 134 -26.05 -3.69 1.51
N ARG A 135 -24.82 -3.18 1.61
CA ARG A 135 -24.54 -1.95 2.34
C ARG A 135 -23.27 -1.28 1.81
N ASN A 136 -23.28 0.05 1.83
CA ASN A 136 -22.08 0.85 1.58
C ASN A 136 -21.13 0.76 2.77
N PHE A 137 -19.84 0.75 2.51
CA PHE A 137 -18.80 0.82 3.52
C PHE A 137 -17.78 1.89 3.17
N SER A 138 -17.17 2.46 4.20
CA SER A 138 -16.05 3.39 4.08
C SER A 138 -15.22 3.25 5.34
N ASN A 139 -14.12 2.52 5.23
CA ASN A 139 -13.34 2.07 6.38
C ASN A 139 -11.92 2.62 6.32
N LYS A 140 -11.43 3.11 7.47
CA LYS A 140 -10.12 3.73 7.56
C LYS A 140 -9.00 2.71 7.38
N TYR A 141 -7.98 3.15 6.66
CA TYR A 141 -6.68 2.50 6.56
C TYR A 141 -5.62 3.51 7.01
N PHE A 142 -4.69 3.07 7.83
CA PHE A 142 -3.59 3.89 8.32
C PHE A 142 -2.31 3.07 8.35
N THR A 143 -1.20 3.66 7.97
CA THR A 143 0.11 3.03 8.09
C THR A 143 1.17 4.07 8.44
N VAL A 144 2.15 3.67 9.23
CA VAL A 144 3.35 4.43 9.53
C VAL A 144 4.55 3.49 9.44
N GLU A 145 5.56 3.85 8.66
CA GLU A 145 6.72 3.02 8.36
C GLU A 145 7.99 3.85 8.55
N LEU A 146 8.92 3.36 9.38
CA LEU A 146 10.28 3.83 9.42
C LEU A 146 11.13 2.97 8.47
N ILE A 147 11.53 3.57 7.36
CA ILE A 147 12.26 2.92 6.27
C ILE A 147 13.71 3.39 6.29
N LYS A 148 14.64 2.46 6.19
CA LYS A 148 16.06 2.70 5.95
C LYS A 148 16.38 2.36 4.50
N THR A 149 16.79 3.35 3.73
CA THR A 149 17.30 3.14 2.38
C THR A 149 18.77 2.72 2.40
N SER A 150 19.21 2.02 1.36
CA SER A 150 20.64 1.81 1.07
C SER A 150 21.39 3.15 1.08
N ASN A 151 22.67 3.14 1.48
CA ASN A 151 23.51 4.32 1.77
C ASN A 151 23.81 5.17 0.51
N MET A 152 22.78 5.84 0.00
CA MET A 152 22.75 6.60 -1.25
C MET A 152 23.67 7.84 -1.23
N TYR A 153 23.81 8.50 -0.08
CA TYR A 153 24.57 9.76 0.08
C TYR A 153 26.08 9.56 0.26
N LYS A 154 26.57 8.36 0.63
CA LYS A 154 28.02 8.10 0.73
C LYS A 154 28.73 8.10 -0.63
N HIS A 155 27.98 7.98 -1.73
CA HIS A 155 28.54 7.84 -3.08
C HIS A 155 28.52 9.11 -3.91
N MET A 156 27.58 10.03 -3.67
CA MET A 156 27.71 11.38 -4.20
C MET A 156 28.90 12.15 -3.58
N ALA A 157 29.51 11.59 -2.53
CA ALA A 157 30.77 12.01 -1.93
C ALA A 157 31.98 11.10 -2.27
N GLY A 158 31.86 10.15 -3.20
CA GLY A 158 33.02 9.39 -3.74
C GLY A 158 33.26 7.93 -3.27
N GLY A 159 32.37 7.28 -2.51
CA GLY A 159 32.60 5.89 -2.03
C GLY A 159 32.39 4.74 -3.05
N ALA A 160 32.71 3.48 -2.67
CA ALA A 160 32.77 2.24 -3.50
C ALA A 160 31.45 1.63 -4.03
N VAL A 161 31.46 1.04 -5.24
CA VAL A 161 30.28 0.72 -6.09
C VAL A 161 29.77 -0.71 -5.91
N VAL A 162 28.79 -0.95 -5.03
CA VAL A 162 28.12 -2.26 -4.97
C VAL A 162 26.59 -2.08 -4.88
N ASN A 163 25.84 -2.74 -5.79
CA ASN A 163 24.38 -2.86 -5.87
C ASN A 163 23.54 -1.56 -5.85
N ARG A 164 23.76 -0.67 -6.83
CA ARG A 164 23.27 0.71 -6.78
C ARG A 164 22.08 1.08 -7.67
N ILE A 165 21.69 0.30 -8.68
CA ILE A 165 20.55 0.67 -9.56
C ILE A 165 19.20 0.33 -8.92
N LEU A 166 19.16 -0.64 -8.01
CA LEU A 166 17.90 -1.15 -7.47
C LEU A 166 17.23 -0.15 -6.53
N GLY A 167 18.00 0.66 -5.78
CA GLY A 167 17.42 1.55 -4.76
C GLY A 167 16.77 0.76 -3.63
N THR A 168 17.49 -0.22 -3.08
CA THR A 168 16.97 -1.10 -2.02
C THR A 168 16.68 -0.34 -0.74
N TYR A 169 15.64 -0.78 -0.03
CA TYR A 169 15.24 -0.27 1.26
C TYR A 169 14.65 -1.39 2.12
N TRP A 170 14.68 -1.21 3.43
CA TRP A 170 13.96 -2.03 4.39
C TRP A 170 13.39 -1.16 5.49
N GLY A 171 12.35 -1.59 6.18
CA GLY A 171 11.74 -0.79 7.21
C GLY A 171 10.93 -1.61 8.19
N VAL A 172 10.51 -0.94 9.25
CA VAL A 172 9.54 -1.45 10.22
C VAL A 172 8.40 -0.46 10.32
N GLY A 173 7.20 -0.93 10.63
CA GLY A 173 6.03 -0.08 10.64
C GLY A 173 4.86 -0.65 11.38
N TYR A 174 3.80 0.12 11.40
CA TYR A 174 2.49 -0.21 11.94
C TYR A 174 1.44 0.03 10.86
N THR A 175 0.49 -0.88 10.73
CA THR A 175 -0.65 -0.77 9.82
C THR A 175 -1.93 -1.06 10.58
N SER A 176 -2.95 -0.24 10.40
CA SER A 176 -4.31 -0.42 10.90
C SER A 176 -5.27 -0.36 9.74
N MET A 177 -6.19 -1.29 9.63
CA MET A 177 -7.19 -1.33 8.57
C MET A 177 -8.52 -1.85 9.06
N GLY A 178 -9.59 -1.40 8.40
CA GLY A 178 -10.90 -2.01 8.51
C GLY A 178 -11.48 -2.31 7.14
N PHE A 179 -12.25 -3.39 7.01
CA PHE A 179 -12.97 -3.73 5.79
C PHE A 179 -14.12 -4.70 6.13
N PRO A 180 -15.24 -4.69 5.38
CA PRO A 180 -16.26 -5.72 5.54
C PRO A 180 -15.69 -7.06 5.09
N MET A 181 -16.04 -8.16 5.75
CA MET A 181 -15.48 -9.47 5.40
C MET A 181 -16.42 -10.62 5.65
N LYS A 182 -16.30 -11.67 4.84
CA LYS A 182 -16.84 -12.99 5.17
C LYS A 182 -15.87 -13.63 6.15
N PHE A 183 -16.40 -14.34 7.14
CA PHE A 183 -15.64 -15.31 7.92
C PHE A 183 -16.39 -16.63 7.97
N SER A 184 -15.65 -17.72 7.90
CA SER A 184 -16.19 -19.07 8.07
C SER A 184 -16.44 -19.31 9.55
N THR A 185 -17.54 -19.94 9.92
CA THR A 185 -17.78 -20.39 11.30
C THR A 185 -17.33 -21.83 11.46
N LEU A 186 -16.80 -22.19 12.63
CA LEU A 186 -16.31 -23.52 12.95
C LEU A 186 -17.15 -24.10 14.09
N VAL A 187 -17.63 -25.33 13.94
CA VAL A 187 -18.38 -26.06 14.97
C VAL A 187 -17.75 -27.42 15.19
N THR A 188 -17.88 -27.97 16.39
CA THR A 188 -17.43 -29.33 16.71
C THR A 188 -18.47 -30.08 17.55
N PRO A 189 -18.61 -31.41 17.40
CA PRO A 189 -19.31 -32.24 18.38
C PRO A 189 -18.51 -32.45 19.68
N GLY A 190 -17.19 -32.18 19.65
CA GLY A 190 -16.27 -32.24 20.79
C GLY A 190 -14.83 -32.30 20.29
N GLY A 191 -13.96 -31.40 20.75
CA GLY A 191 -12.54 -31.36 20.36
C GLY A 191 -12.26 -30.68 19.01
N ARG A 192 -11.03 -30.19 18.82
CA ARG A 192 -10.62 -29.46 17.60
C ARG A 192 -10.50 -30.37 16.39
N GLU A 193 -10.14 -31.63 16.62
CA GLU A 193 -9.95 -32.70 15.65
C GLU A 193 -11.23 -33.08 14.89
N HIS A 194 -12.39 -32.67 15.39
CA HIS A 194 -13.70 -32.93 14.77
C HIS A 194 -14.38 -31.67 14.24
N GLN A 195 -13.63 -30.58 14.08
CA GLN A 195 -14.15 -29.33 13.55
C GLN A 195 -14.66 -29.47 12.13
N LYS A 196 -15.82 -28.84 11.88
CA LYS A 196 -16.45 -28.69 10.58
C LYS A 196 -16.92 -27.25 10.42
N PHE A 197 -17.18 -26.86 9.18
CA PHE A 197 -17.81 -25.56 8.92
C PHE A 197 -19.27 -25.55 9.39
N GLY A 198 -19.62 -24.51 10.16
CA GLY A 198 -21.01 -24.13 10.42
C GLY A 198 -21.58 -23.25 9.30
N ILE A 199 -22.66 -22.53 9.59
CA ILE A 199 -23.22 -21.55 8.65
C ILE A 199 -22.38 -20.27 8.69
N PRO A 200 -21.73 -19.87 7.59
CA PRO A 200 -20.84 -18.72 7.58
C PRO A 200 -21.59 -17.40 7.74
N ALA A 201 -20.87 -16.39 8.22
CA ALA A 201 -21.40 -15.05 8.43
C ALA A 201 -20.49 -14.00 7.76
N TYR A 202 -20.93 -12.74 7.81
CA TYR A 202 -20.09 -11.63 7.43
C TYR A 202 -20.07 -10.56 8.52
N ASP A 203 -18.97 -9.82 8.56
CA ASP A 203 -18.78 -8.64 9.38
C ASP A 203 -18.81 -7.40 8.49
N THR A 204 -19.44 -6.34 8.97
CA THR A 204 -19.45 -5.03 8.28
C THR A 204 -18.17 -4.24 8.54
N LEU A 205 -17.49 -4.54 9.64
CA LEU A 205 -16.30 -3.83 10.09
C LEU A 205 -15.36 -4.78 10.84
N TYR A 206 -14.72 -5.68 10.11
CA TYR A 206 -13.56 -6.34 10.66
C TYR A 206 -12.41 -5.34 10.75
N THR A 207 -11.67 -5.37 11.85
CA THR A 207 -10.51 -4.50 12.05
C THR A 207 -9.26 -5.32 12.30
N ALA A 208 -8.14 -4.90 11.72
CA ALA A 208 -6.85 -5.52 11.95
C ALA A 208 -5.75 -4.49 12.15
N LYS A 209 -4.83 -4.80 13.07
CA LYS A 209 -3.66 -3.99 13.40
C LYS A 209 -2.42 -4.87 13.33
N PHE A 210 -1.41 -4.43 12.60
CA PHE A 210 -0.18 -5.17 12.35
C PHE A 210 1.04 -4.33 12.67
N TYR A 211 2.01 -4.93 13.37
CA TYR A 211 3.39 -4.49 13.32
C TYR A 211 4.08 -5.24 12.18
N SER A 212 4.72 -4.50 11.28
CA SER A 212 5.22 -5.06 10.03
C SER A 212 6.69 -4.74 9.79
N ALA A 213 7.40 -5.69 9.19
CA ALA A 213 8.67 -5.44 8.53
C ALA A 213 8.43 -5.36 7.01
N CYS A 214 9.12 -4.46 6.33
CA CYS A 214 9.07 -4.35 4.88
C CYS A 214 10.47 -4.31 4.27
N PHE A 215 10.56 -4.77 3.03
CA PHE A 215 11.75 -4.76 2.21
C PHE A 215 11.33 -4.48 0.77
N GLY A 216 12.18 -3.82 0.00
CA GLY A 216 11.91 -3.63 -1.41
C GLY A 216 13.01 -2.90 -2.13
N PHE A 217 12.75 -2.58 -3.37
CA PHE A 217 13.62 -1.76 -4.20
C PHE A 217 12.79 -0.98 -5.23
N ASP A 218 13.28 0.17 -5.67
CA ASP A 218 12.60 1.06 -6.61
C ASP A 218 13.61 1.65 -7.61
N ILE A 219 13.68 1.03 -8.79
CA ILE A 219 14.59 1.45 -9.86
C ILE A 219 14.23 2.84 -10.38
N LEU A 220 12.94 3.19 -10.46
CA LEU A 220 12.52 4.47 -11.03
C LEU A 220 12.93 5.63 -10.12
N ARG A 221 12.63 5.52 -8.82
CA ARG A 221 13.07 6.50 -7.83
C ARG A 221 14.60 6.58 -7.80
N GLN A 222 15.29 5.44 -7.85
CA GLN A 222 16.75 5.42 -7.87
C GLN A 222 17.35 6.15 -9.09
N LEU A 223 16.75 5.98 -10.27
CA LEU A 223 17.18 6.71 -11.47
C LEU A 223 16.93 8.20 -11.35
N CYS A 224 15.80 8.61 -10.76
CA CYS A 224 15.47 10.02 -10.54
C CYS A 224 16.44 10.70 -9.57
N LEU A 225 16.85 10.00 -8.52
CA LEU A 225 17.77 10.50 -7.50
C LEU A 225 19.22 10.56 -8.01
N THR A 226 19.60 9.67 -8.93
CA THR A 226 20.95 9.62 -9.51
C THR A 226 21.08 10.39 -10.82
N GLY A 227 19.97 10.83 -11.42
CA GLY A 227 19.93 11.41 -12.76
C GLY A 227 20.44 10.46 -13.85
N GLY A 228 20.20 9.16 -13.68
CA GLY A 228 20.65 8.12 -14.61
C GLY A 228 22.17 7.91 -14.65
N ARG A 229 22.94 8.53 -13.73
CA ARG A 229 24.41 8.43 -13.70
C ARG A 229 24.92 7.05 -13.28
N ILE A 230 24.05 6.21 -12.73
CA ILE A 230 24.38 4.88 -12.23
C ILE A 230 23.52 3.85 -12.95
N GLY A 231 24.16 2.99 -13.75
CA GLY A 231 23.53 1.89 -14.47
C GLY A 231 23.69 0.53 -13.80
N SER A 232 23.18 -0.51 -14.46
CA SER A 232 23.37 -1.92 -14.07
C SER A 232 24.81 -2.40 -14.28
N ILE A 233 25.51 -1.80 -15.26
CA ILE A 233 26.94 -2.06 -15.49
C ILE A 233 27.76 -1.15 -14.57
N PRO A 234 28.62 -1.69 -13.70
CA PRO A 234 29.46 -0.89 -12.82
C PRO A 234 30.25 0.17 -13.58
N GLY A 235 30.24 1.41 -13.07
CA GLY A 235 30.96 2.54 -13.66
C GLY A 235 30.31 3.15 -14.90
N LYS A 236 29.24 2.57 -15.46
CA LYS A 236 28.52 3.12 -16.61
C LYS A 236 27.20 3.78 -16.18
N PRO A 237 26.76 4.83 -16.90
CA PRO A 237 25.41 5.37 -16.72
C PRO A 237 24.35 4.35 -17.10
N ALA A 238 23.13 4.55 -16.61
CA ALA A 238 21.99 3.77 -17.07
C ALA A 238 21.76 4.00 -18.57
N MET A 239 21.18 3.02 -19.27
CA MET A 239 20.72 3.26 -20.64
C MET A 239 19.45 4.12 -20.61
N PRO A 240 19.27 5.11 -21.50
CA PRO A 240 18.08 5.96 -21.53
C PRO A 240 16.77 5.19 -21.63
N PHE A 241 16.71 4.22 -22.54
CA PHE A 241 15.63 3.24 -22.60
C PHE A 241 16.02 1.98 -21.83
N GLY A 242 15.06 1.37 -21.13
CA GLY A 242 15.30 0.09 -20.45
C GLY A 242 14.08 -0.41 -19.70
N MET A 243 14.21 -1.60 -19.13
CA MET A 243 13.20 -2.14 -18.23
C MET A 243 13.35 -1.52 -16.84
N TYR A 244 12.25 -1.49 -16.10
CA TYR A 244 12.25 -1.19 -14.68
C TYR A 244 11.46 -2.23 -13.91
N ALA A 245 11.81 -2.33 -12.63
CA ALA A 245 11.06 -3.05 -11.62
C ALA A 245 11.07 -2.22 -10.33
N SER A 246 9.97 -2.23 -9.61
CA SER A 246 9.83 -1.72 -8.26
C SER A 246 9.03 -2.73 -7.46
N THR A 247 9.52 -3.10 -6.28
CA THR A 247 8.85 -4.07 -5.41
C THR A 247 8.77 -3.55 -3.98
N GLN A 248 7.74 -4.00 -3.28
CA GLN A 248 7.65 -3.93 -1.82
C GLN A 248 7.06 -5.24 -1.31
N ASP A 249 7.84 -5.94 -0.51
CA ASP A 249 7.41 -7.07 0.31
C ASP A 249 7.17 -6.56 1.73
N LYS A 250 6.07 -6.98 2.34
CA LYS A 250 5.71 -6.65 3.71
C LYS A 250 5.15 -7.87 4.42
N ILE A 251 5.73 -8.18 5.57
CA ILE A 251 5.20 -9.17 6.50
C ILE A 251 4.82 -8.47 7.80
N GLY A 252 3.68 -8.81 8.38
CA GLY A 252 3.23 -8.24 9.63
C GLY A 252 2.49 -9.21 10.51
N PHE A 253 2.49 -8.91 11.80
CA PHE A 253 1.86 -9.71 12.84
C PHE A 253 1.06 -8.79 13.76
N GLY A 254 -0.10 -9.23 14.22
CA GLY A 254 -0.86 -8.49 15.20
C GLY A 254 -2.22 -9.09 15.49
N MET A 255 -3.22 -8.23 15.67
CA MET A 255 -4.54 -8.65 16.13
C MET A 255 -5.61 -8.24 15.13
N GLY A 256 -6.47 -9.19 14.79
CA GLY A 256 -7.75 -8.98 14.13
C GLY A 256 -8.89 -9.00 15.14
N LYS A 257 -9.99 -8.31 14.79
CA LYS A 257 -11.20 -8.28 15.59
C LYS A 257 -12.44 -8.27 14.69
N ILE A 258 -13.31 -9.25 14.93
CA ILE A 258 -14.69 -9.29 14.42
C ILE A 258 -15.53 -8.34 15.28
N SER A 259 -16.36 -7.51 14.64
CA SER A 259 -17.27 -6.60 15.33
C SER A 259 -18.43 -7.36 15.96
N ASN A 260 -19.15 -6.71 16.89
CA ASN A 260 -20.35 -7.31 17.49
C ASN A 260 -21.38 -7.69 16.42
N TYR A 261 -21.49 -6.92 15.34
CA TYR A 261 -22.38 -7.24 14.22
C TYR A 261 -22.08 -8.62 13.63
N GLY A 262 -20.80 -8.94 13.40
CA GLY A 262 -20.39 -10.25 12.90
C GLY A 262 -20.66 -11.36 13.91
N VAL A 263 -20.35 -11.12 15.19
CA VAL A 263 -20.62 -12.08 16.28
C VAL A 263 -22.11 -12.41 16.37
N ASP A 264 -22.96 -11.39 16.45
CA ASP A 264 -24.41 -11.53 16.56
C ASP A 264 -24.99 -12.27 15.34
N MET A 265 -24.48 -11.97 14.14
CA MET A 265 -24.88 -12.68 12.92
C MET A 265 -24.50 -14.17 12.98
N ALA A 266 -23.27 -14.47 13.40
CA ALA A 266 -22.76 -15.83 13.43
C ALA A 266 -23.51 -16.70 14.44
N GLU A 267 -23.77 -16.18 15.64
CA GLU A 267 -24.52 -16.88 16.68
C GLU A 267 -25.99 -17.08 16.26
N ALA A 268 -26.62 -16.07 15.64
CA ALA A 268 -28.00 -16.19 15.17
C ALA A 268 -28.15 -17.20 14.02
N LEU A 269 -27.12 -17.38 13.18
CA LEU A 269 -27.09 -18.41 12.13
C LEU A 269 -26.77 -19.80 12.68
N ASN A 270 -26.10 -19.91 13.83
CA ASN A 270 -25.66 -21.19 14.40
C ASN A 270 -26.26 -21.37 15.82
N PRO A 271 -27.57 -21.64 15.93
CA PRO A 271 -28.27 -21.66 17.21
C PRO A 271 -27.70 -22.69 18.19
N GLY A 272 -27.66 -22.33 19.47
CA GLY A 272 -27.11 -23.16 20.54
C GLY A 272 -25.58 -23.17 20.63
N LYS A 273 -24.91 -22.30 19.85
CA LYS A 273 -23.47 -22.07 19.91
C LYS A 273 -23.17 -20.63 20.35
N THR A 274 -22.02 -20.43 20.97
CA THR A 274 -21.55 -19.13 21.48
C THR A 274 -20.16 -18.83 20.93
N PHE A 275 -19.97 -17.62 20.42
CA PHE A 275 -18.74 -17.17 19.79
C PHE A 275 -17.59 -17.16 20.79
N VAL A 276 -16.55 -17.95 20.52
CA VAL A 276 -15.47 -18.19 21.51
C VAL A 276 -14.68 -16.93 21.85
N LYS A 277 -14.36 -16.11 20.85
CA LYS A 277 -13.65 -14.84 21.02
C LYS A 277 -13.74 -14.01 19.75
N SER A 278 -13.99 -12.72 19.85
CA SER A 278 -14.00 -11.82 18.68
C SER A 278 -12.60 -11.42 18.19
N ASN A 279 -11.56 -11.64 19.00
CA ASN A 279 -10.18 -11.27 18.65
C ASN A 279 -9.34 -12.49 18.25
N SER A 280 -8.54 -12.36 17.20
CA SER A 280 -7.59 -13.39 16.74
C SER A 280 -6.21 -12.79 16.51
N PHE A 281 -5.18 -13.62 16.64
CA PHE A 281 -3.86 -13.26 16.16
C PHE A 281 -3.91 -13.32 14.63
N THR A 282 -3.32 -12.35 13.95
CA THR A 282 -3.40 -12.27 12.50
C THR A 282 -2.05 -11.96 11.89
N THR A 283 -1.81 -12.53 10.72
CA THR A 283 -0.62 -12.23 9.92
C THR A 283 -1.02 -11.51 8.64
N LEU A 284 -0.21 -10.54 8.25
CA LEU A 284 -0.28 -9.86 6.96
C LEU A 284 0.90 -10.30 6.11
N VAL A 285 0.64 -10.75 4.89
CA VAL A 285 1.65 -10.87 3.83
C VAL A 285 1.18 -9.98 2.70
N HIS A 286 1.91 -8.91 2.43
CA HIS A 286 1.58 -7.92 1.40
C HIS A 286 2.73 -7.83 0.40
N TYR A 287 2.36 -7.73 -0.87
CA TYR A 287 3.26 -7.68 -2.00
C TYR A 287 2.81 -6.57 -2.95
N SER A 288 3.76 -5.76 -3.41
CA SER A 288 3.56 -4.80 -4.48
C SER A 288 4.67 -4.97 -5.51
N LEU A 289 4.30 -5.00 -6.78
CA LEU A 289 5.20 -5.09 -7.92
C LEU A 289 4.76 -4.12 -9.01
N SER A 290 5.71 -3.37 -9.54
CA SER A 290 5.53 -2.58 -10.75
C SER A 290 6.65 -2.91 -11.72
N VAL A 291 6.29 -3.36 -12.91
CA VAL A 291 7.25 -3.73 -13.96
C VAL A 291 6.86 -3.11 -15.28
N GLY A 292 7.86 -2.77 -16.11
CA GLY A 292 7.59 -2.25 -17.43
C GLY A 292 8.81 -1.64 -18.09
N PHE A 293 8.56 -0.69 -18.99
CA PHE A 293 9.57 0.02 -19.72
C PHE A 293 9.66 1.46 -19.25
N ARG A 294 10.87 2.02 -19.34
CA ARG A 294 11.15 3.40 -19.04
C ARG A 294 11.99 4.05 -20.14
N TYR A 295 11.83 5.35 -20.26
CA TYR A 295 12.70 6.22 -21.03
C TYR A 295 13.07 7.43 -20.18
N TYR A 296 14.33 7.84 -20.16
CA TYR A 296 14.71 9.09 -19.52
C TYR A 296 15.50 9.99 -20.47
N LYS A 297 15.43 11.30 -20.20
CA LYS A 297 16.20 12.33 -20.89
C LYS A 297 16.75 13.35 -19.89
N ASN A 298 18.03 13.66 -20.04
CA ASN A 298 18.64 14.81 -19.37
C ASN A 298 18.44 16.06 -20.24
N ALA A 299 17.74 17.06 -19.70
CA ALA A 299 17.50 18.35 -20.33
C ALA A 299 18.11 19.46 -19.46
N GLY A 300 19.41 19.70 -19.63
CA GLY A 300 20.16 20.68 -18.84
C GLY A 300 20.15 20.35 -17.34
N PRO A 301 19.61 21.21 -16.46
CA PRO A 301 19.52 20.93 -15.03
C PRO A 301 18.39 19.97 -14.66
N VAL A 302 17.55 19.54 -15.62
CA VAL A 302 16.37 18.70 -15.39
C VAL A 302 16.63 17.28 -15.89
N PHE A 303 16.25 16.28 -15.08
CA PHE A 303 16.13 14.88 -15.47
C PHE A 303 14.64 14.53 -15.60
N LEU A 304 14.24 14.06 -16.77
CA LEU A 304 12.89 13.60 -17.06
C LEU A 304 12.89 12.09 -17.21
N LEU A 305 11.98 11.40 -16.55
CA LEU A 305 11.79 9.96 -16.67
C LEU A 305 10.33 9.64 -16.91
N PHE A 306 10.07 8.89 -17.96
CA PHE A 306 8.77 8.36 -18.35
C PHE A 306 8.80 6.85 -18.16
N ALA A 307 7.72 6.28 -17.67
CA ALA A 307 7.57 4.84 -17.58
C ALA A 307 6.15 4.41 -17.91
N ALA A 308 6.03 3.25 -18.55
CA ALA A 308 4.77 2.58 -18.80
C ALA A 308 4.93 1.11 -18.44
N GLY A 309 3.95 0.55 -17.74
CA GLY A 309 4.07 -0.79 -17.20
C GLY A 309 2.77 -1.32 -16.63
N TYR A 310 2.93 -2.26 -15.71
CA TYR A 310 1.85 -2.93 -15.03
C TYR A 310 2.13 -2.95 -13.53
N ASP A 311 1.14 -2.53 -12.75
CA ASP A 311 1.18 -2.50 -11.30
C ASP A 311 0.30 -3.64 -10.78
N LEU A 312 0.84 -4.40 -9.84
CA LEU A 312 0.22 -5.53 -9.16
C LEU A 312 0.44 -5.35 -7.66
N GLU A 313 -0.63 -5.32 -6.89
CA GLU A 313 -0.56 -5.27 -5.43
C GLU A 313 -1.52 -6.30 -4.86
N GLY A 314 -1.09 -7.02 -3.84
CA GLY A 314 -1.95 -7.98 -3.15
C GLY A 314 -1.56 -8.15 -1.70
N ALA A 315 -2.52 -8.57 -0.89
CA ALA A 315 -2.24 -9.04 0.45
C ALA A 315 -3.09 -10.22 0.84
N ALA A 316 -2.47 -11.15 1.55
CA ALA A 316 -3.12 -12.17 2.34
C ALA A 316 -3.15 -11.73 3.80
N ILE A 317 -4.31 -11.83 4.42
CA ILE A 317 -4.47 -11.72 5.86
C ILE A 317 -5.00 -13.05 6.35
N MET A 318 -4.24 -13.67 7.25
CA MET A 318 -4.53 -14.99 7.78
C MET A 318 -4.80 -14.86 9.27
N GLY A 319 -5.94 -15.38 9.72
CA GLY A 319 -6.34 -15.39 11.12
C GLY A 319 -5.91 -16.69 11.80
N PHE A 320 -5.36 -16.57 13.00
CA PHE A 320 -4.98 -17.67 13.85
C PHE A 320 -5.76 -17.62 15.17
N GLY A 321 -6.35 -18.75 15.51
CA GLY A 321 -7.21 -18.92 16.68
C GLY A 321 -8.69 -18.69 16.35
N GLY A 322 -9.53 -18.80 17.37
CA GLY A 322 -10.99 -18.86 17.15
C GLY A 322 -11.45 -20.29 16.89
N ALA A 323 -10.73 -21.31 17.35
CA ALA A 323 -11.16 -22.70 17.28
C ALA A 323 -12.35 -22.93 18.22
N ALA A 324 -13.32 -23.74 17.79
CA ALA A 324 -14.32 -24.32 18.68
C ALA A 324 -13.71 -25.54 19.41
N ASP A 325 -13.67 -25.52 20.74
CA ASP A 325 -13.06 -26.58 21.55
C ASP A 325 -14.11 -27.59 22.05
N ASN A 326 -15.35 -27.14 22.24
CA ASN A 326 -16.47 -27.98 22.68
C ASN A 326 -17.74 -27.75 21.85
N ASN A 327 -18.78 -28.52 22.16
CA ASN A 327 -20.05 -28.51 21.42
C ASN A 327 -20.94 -27.29 21.66
N LYS A 328 -20.56 -26.36 22.54
CA LYS A 328 -21.21 -25.05 22.71
C LYS A 328 -20.44 -23.94 22.03
N ASP A 329 -19.21 -24.20 21.60
CA ASP A 329 -18.36 -23.19 21.01
C ASP A 329 -18.71 -22.95 19.53
N LEU A 330 -18.69 -21.68 19.14
CA LEU A 330 -18.68 -21.22 17.77
C LEU A 330 -17.32 -20.58 17.48
N GLY A 331 -16.51 -21.33 16.75
CA GLY A 331 -15.24 -20.85 16.22
C GLY A 331 -15.40 -20.07 14.92
N TYR A 332 -14.30 -19.52 14.42
CA TYR A 332 -14.27 -18.80 13.15
C TYR A 332 -12.90 -18.80 12.48
N ASP A 333 -12.91 -18.61 11.17
CA ASP A 333 -11.74 -18.29 10.35
C ASP A 333 -12.04 -17.08 9.48
N SER A 334 -11.18 -16.05 9.58
CA SER A 334 -11.30 -14.76 8.89
C SER A 334 -10.21 -14.57 7.83
N SER A 335 -9.63 -15.65 7.31
CA SER A 335 -8.53 -15.58 6.36
C SER A 335 -9.02 -15.19 4.96
N PHE A 336 -8.44 -14.14 4.39
CA PHE A 336 -8.79 -13.63 3.06
C PHE A 336 -7.57 -13.08 2.32
N PHE A 337 -7.72 -12.97 1.00
CA PHE A 337 -6.72 -12.42 0.10
C PHE A 337 -7.36 -11.37 -0.79
N PHE A 338 -6.68 -10.26 -1.04
CA PHE A 338 -7.07 -9.32 -2.07
C PHE A 338 -5.93 -9.08 -3.05
N ILE A 339 -6.29 -8.74 -4.27
CA ILE A 339 -5.39 -8.32 -5.32
C ILE A 339 -6.00 -7.14 -6.06
N ASN A 340 -5.16 -6.16 -6.36
CA ASN A 340 -5.47 -5.07 -7.26
C ASN A 340 -4.38 -4.94 -8.31
N HIS A 341 -4.76 -4.65 -9.55
CA HIS A 341 -3.80 -4.54 -10.64
C HIS A 341 -4.29 -3.69 -11.79
N GLY A 342 -3.36 -3.13 -12.56
CA GLY A 342 -3.68 -2.34 -13.75
C GLY A 342 -2.45 -1.85 -14.49
N VAL A 343 -2.67 -1.42 -15.73
CA VAL A 343 -1.65 -0.74 -16.53
C VAL A 343 -1.32 0.59 -15.86
N SER A 344 -0.04 0.96 -15.78
CA SER A 344 0.40 2.20 -15.13
C SER A 344 1.26 3.05 -16.06
N PHE A 345 1.09 4.37 -15.93
CA PHE A 345 1.89 5.40 -16.60
C PHE A 345 2.51 6.30 -15.56
N LYS A 346 3.83 6.52 -15.64
CA LYS A 346 4.59 7.28 -14.63
C LYS A 346 5.45 8.35 -15.29
N LEU A 347 5.50 9.52 -14.68
CA LEU A 347 6.36 10.64 -15.06
C LEU A 347 7.08 11.13 -13.81
N TYR A 348 8.40 11.23 -13.89
CA TYR A 348 9.22 11.83 -12.85
C TYR A 348 10.08 12.95 -13.44
N ILE A 349 10.24 14.01 -12.67
CA ILE A 349 11.00 15.21 -12.98
C ILE A 349 11.91 15.48 -11.79
N SER A 350 13.22 15.58 -12.02
CA SER A 350 14.21 15.77 -10.96
C SER A 350 15.17 16.91 -11.32
N TRP A 351 15.44 17.80 -10.37
CA TRP A 351 16.34 18.93 -10.55
C TRP A 351 17.77 18.57 -10.12
N MET A 352 18.59 18.21 -11.10
CA MET A 352 19.96 17.72 -10.91
C MET A 352 21.01 18.83 -10.69
N GLY A 353 20.62 20.10 -10.91
CA GLY A 353 21.53 21.26 -10.90
C GLY A 353 22.42 21.33 -12.15
N LYS A 354 23.03 22.50 -12.42
CA LYS A 354 23.98 22.66 -13.54
C LYS A 354 25.21 21.80 -13.30
N LYS A 355 25.64 21.03 -14.32
CA LYS A 355 27.02 20.54 -14.39
C LYS A 355 27.92 21.78 -14.43
N LYS A 356 28.80 21.94 -13.44
CA LYS A 356 29.93 22.87 -13.56
C LYS A 356 30.96 22.27 -14.51
#